data_AF-A0A8T7FAW7-F1
#
_entry.id   AF-A0A8T7FAW7-F1
#
_cell.length_a   1.000
_cell.length_b   1.000
_cell.length_c   1.000
_cell.angle_alpha   90.00
_cell.angle_beta   90.00
_cell.angle_gamma   90.00
#
_symmetry.space_group_name_H-M   'P 1'
#
loop_
_entity.id
_entity.type
_entity.pdbx_description
1 polymer ?
#
loop_
_entity_poly.entity_id
_entity_poly.type
_entity_poly.pdbx_seq_one_letter_code
_entity_poly.pdbx_strand_id
1 'polypeptide(L)'
;MVAQLLAKHIGIPLEQIESFLRMSHAQIYANADYYELVKSLDYDLLVESLNDVRRVYEHHLPNLASHLRDQHGYLGRPMTAYTLGNWLIGFLNQPHLLFKIVDIHRPLSREIIESSLPAILEILGKMPNGAHEWQRATALLSLPLCIQD
;
A
#
# COMPACT_ATOMS: atom_id res chain seq x y z
N MET A 1 -0.79 -11.10 12.04
CA MET A 1 -2.02 -10.69 11.33
C MET A 1 -1.70 -9.97 10.02
N VAL A 2 -0.84 -8.93 10.03
CA VAL A 2 -0.47 -8.22 8.79
C VAL A 2 0.17 -9.11 7.72
N ALA A 3 1.05 -10.05 8.10
CA ALA A 3 1.72 -10.95 7.14
C ALA A 3 0.72 -11.81 6.35
N GLN A 4 -0.34 -12.29 7.00
CA GLN A 4 -1.40 -13.05 6.35
C GLN A 4 -2.22 -12.19 5.38
N LEU A 5 -2.52 -10.94 5.77
CA LEU A 5 -3.20 -9.98 4.91
C LEU A 5 -2.37 -9.66 3.67
N LEU A 6 -1.08 -9.38 3.86
CA LEU A 6 -0.13 -9.12 2.78
C LEU A 6 0.01 -10.35 1.86
N ALA A 7 0.19 -11.55 2.41
CA ALA A 7 0.28 -12.79 1.63
C ALA A 7 -0.96 -13.01 0.75
N LYS A 8 -2.16 -12.82 1.34
CA LYS A 8 -3.43 -12.97 0.63
C LYS A 8 -3.54 -12.00 -0.56
N HIS A 9 -3.23 -10.73 -0.37
CA HIS A 9 -3.44 -9.71 -1.40
C HIS A 9 -2.29 -9.61 -2.40
N ILE A 10 -1.05 -9.89 -1.99
CA ILE A 10 0.11 -9.92 -2.89
C ILE A 10 0.07 -11.19 -3.76
N GLY A 11 -0.47 -12.29 -3.22
CA GLY A 11 -0.60 -13.56 -3.93
C GLY A 11 0.65 -14.43 -3.88
N ILE A 12 1.41 -14.37 -2.77
CA ILE A 12 2.64 -15.17 -2.56
C ILE A 12 2.59 -15.94 -1.23
N PRO A 13 3.43 -16.98 -1.03
CA PRO A 13 3.44 -17.75 0.20
C PRO A 13 3.70 -16.89 1.45
N LEU A 14 3.04 -17.23 2.56
CA LEU A 14 3.20 -16.53 3.84
C LEU A 14 4.66 -16.49 4.30
N GLU A 15 5.39 -17.59 4.14
CA GLU A 15 6.81 -17.69 4.51
C GLU A 15 7.68 -16.67 3.76
N GLN A 16 7.35 -16.36 2.50
CA GLN A 16 8.06 -15.36 1.71
C GLN A 16 7.77 -13.95 2.22
N ILE A 17 6.51 -13.65 2.58
CA ILE A 17 6.16 -12.38 3.23
C ILE A 17 6.87 -12.23 4.57
N GLU A 18 6.87 -13.26 5.40
CA GLU A 18 7.56 -13.25 6.68
C GLU A 18 9.07 -13.06 6.52
N SER A 19 9.67 -13.63 5.47
CA SER A 19 11.06 -13.39 5.11
C SER A 19 11.30 -11.92 4.78
N PHE A 20 10.46 -11.30 3.94
CA PHE A 20 10.57 -9.87 3.61
C PHE A 20 10.38 -8.96 4.83
N LEU A 21 9.44 -9.28 5.72
CA LEU A 21 9.18 -8.48 6.93
C LEU A 21 10.31 -8.52 7.97
N ARG A 22 11.24 -9.49 7.87
CA ARG A 22 12.44 -9.59 8.71
C ARG A 22 13.66 -8.87 8.11
N MET A 23 13.56 -8.36 6.90
CA MET A 23 14.60 -7.56 6.26
C MET A 23 14.59 -6.14 6.82
N SER A 24 15.72 -5.43 6.78
CA SER A 24 15.73 -3.97 6.93
C SER A 24 15.17 -3.29 5.68
N HIS A 25 14.84 -1.99 5.78
CA HIS A 25 14.44 -1.21 4.60
C HIS A 25 15.50 -1.26 3.49
N ALA A 26 16.79 -1.15 3.83
CA ALA A 26 17.87 -1.23 2.83
C ALA A 26 17.93 -2.59 2.14
N GLN A 27 17.66 -3.67 2.86
CA GLN A 27 17.66 -5.03 2.33
C GLN A 27 16.47 -5.28 1.39
N ILE A 28 15.25 -4.87 1.77
CA ILE A 28 14.07 -5.09 0.92
C ILE A 28 14.18 -4.31 -0.40
N TYR A 29 14.71 -3.08 -0.37
CA TYR A 29 14.93 -2.27 -1.57
C TYR A 29 16.17 -2.68 -2.38
N ALA A 30 16.92 -3.68 -1.94
CA ALA A 30 17.98 -4.33 -2.71
C ALA A 30 17.58 -5.76 -3.16
N ASN A 31 16.44 -6.27 -2.71
CA ASN A 31 16.00 -7.63 -2.97
C ASN A 31 15.37 -7.75 -4.36
N ALA A 32 15.92 -8.63 -5.20
CA ALA A 32 15.46 -8.82 -6.57
C ALA A 32 14.03 -9.38 -6.63
N ASP A 33 13.67 -10.32 -5.76
CA ASP A 33 12.34 -10.93 -5.75
C ASP A 33 11.26 -9.90 -5.44
N TYR A 34 11.50 -8.99 -4.50
CA TYR A 34 10.59 -7.87 -4.21
C TYR A 34 10.40 -6.98 -5.44
N TYR A 35 11.47 -6.63 -6.16
CA TYR A 35 11.34 -5.85 -7.39
C TYR A 35 10.59 -6.59 -8.50
N GLU A 36 10.82 -7.89 -8.67
CA GLU A 36 10.10 -8.68 -9.67
C GLU A 36 8.60 -8.76 -9.34
N LEU A 37 8.25 -8.85 -8.06
CA LEU A 37 6.85 -8.72 -7.63
C LEU A 37 6.26 -7.35 -8.01
N VAL A 38 7.01 -6.26 -7.80
CA VAL A 38 6.54 -4.91 -8.16
C VAL A 38 6.40 -4.77 -9.68
N LYS A 39 7.35 -5.28 -10.47
CA LYS A 39 7.28 -5.27 -11.93
C LYS A 39 6.18 -6.15 -12.50
N SER A 40 5.76 -7.18 -11.77
CA SER A 40 4.66 -8.07 -12.17
C SER A 40 3.27 -7.47 -11.95
N LEU A 41 3.18 -6.24 -11.44
CA LEU A 41 1.91 -5.53 -11.36
C LEU A 41 1.46 -5.12 -12.76
N ASP A 42 0.15 -5.24 -13.03
CA ASP A 42 -0.45 -4.81 -14.28
C ASP A 42 -0.58 -3.28 -14.30
N TYR A 43 0.51 -2.62 -14.71
CA TYR A 43 0.59 -1.17 -14.79
C TYR A 43 -0.49 -0.56 -15.68
N ASP A 44 -0.77 -1.18 -16.83
CA ASP A 44 -1.73 -0.67 -17.80
C ASP A 44 -3.15 -0.68 -17.21
N LEU A 45 -3.53 -1.77 -16.54
CA LEU A 45 -4.82 -1.86 -15.83
C LEU A 45 -4.91 -0.82 -14.70
N LEU A 46 -3.84 -0.61 -13.93
CA LEU A 46 -3.82 0.39 -12.86
C LEU A 46 -3.97 1.81 -13.42
N VAL A 47 -3.34 2.12 -14.56
CA VAL A 47 -3.50 3.41 -15.25
C VAL A 47 -4.92 3.58 -15.81
N GLU A 48 -5.47 2.55 -16.46
CA GLU A 48 -6.83 2.58 -17.01
C GLU A 48 -7.89 2.82 -15.93
N SER A 49 -7.74 2.15 -14.78
CA SER A 49 -8.68 2.22 -13.65
C SER A 49 -8.39 3.35 -12.64
N LEU A 50 -7.44 4.25 -12.94
CA LEU A 50 -7.01 5.32 -12.04
C LEU A 50 -8.14 6.28 -11.65
N ASN A 51 -9.07 6.56 -12.56
CA ASN A 51 -10.21 7.43 -12.24
C ASN A 51 -11.22 6.74 -11.32
N ASP A 52 -11.36 5.42 -11.41
CA ASP A 52 -12.26 4.66 -10.56
C ASP A 52 -11.73 4.60 -9.12
N VAL A 53 -10.42 4.34 -8.94
CA VAL A 53 -9.84 4.34 -7.59
C VAL A 53 -9.97 5.72 -6.93
N ARG A 54 -9.80 6.80 -7.69
CA ARG A 54 -9.92 8.17 -7.15
C ARG A 54 -11.34 8.43 -6.64
N ARG A 55 -12.38 8.01 -7.38
CA ARG A 55 -13.78 8.15 -6.94
C ARG A 55 -14.05 7.36 -5.67
N VAL A 56 -13.55 6.12 -5.60
CA VAL A 56 -13.67 5.26 -4.43
C VAL A 56 -12.98 5.90 -3.21
N TYR A 57 -11.74 6.37 -3.38
CA TYR A 57 -11.03 7.08 -2.32
C TYR A 57 -11.74 8.36 -1.89
N GLU A 58 -12.25 9.17 -2.82
CA GLU A 58 -12.95 10.40 -2.49
C GLU A 58 -14.19 10.15 -1.63
N HIS A 59 -14.91 9.06 -1.91
CA HIS A 59 -16.08 8.67 -1.14
C HIS A 59 -15.75 8.11 0.25
N HIS A 60 -14.62 7.39 0.40
CA HIS A 60 -14.35 6.62 1.62
C HIS A 60 -13.23 7.16 2.53
N LEU A 61 -12.27 7.93 1.99
CA LEU A 61 -11.16 8.49 2.78
C LEU A 61 -11.60 9.39 3.94
N PRO A 62 -12.66 10.21 3.87
CA PRO A 62 -13.11 11.00 5.01
C PRO A 62 -13.48 10.14 6.24
N ASN A 63 -14.05 8.97 6.02
CA ASN A 63 -14.39 8.03 7.08
C ASN A 63 -13.14 7.36 7.66
N LEU A 64 -12.19 6.97 6.79
CA LEU A 64 -10.90 6.45 7.23
C LEU A 64 -10.13 7.47 8.07
N ALA A 65 -10.12 8.74 7.66
CA ALA A 65 -9.49 9.84 8.39
C ALA A 65 -10.07 10.00 9.80
N SER A 66 -11.41 9.93 9.90
CA SER A 66 -12.08 10.01 11.19
C SER A 66 -11.75 8.81 12.07
N HIS A 67 -11.75 7.60 11.51
CA HIS A 67 -11.36 6.40 12.24
C HIS A 67 -9.92 6.48 12.77
N LEU A 68 -8.97 6.93 11.95
CA LEU A 68 -7.56 7.10 12.34
C LEU A 68 -7.37 8.12 13.47
N ARG A 69 -8.09 9.23 13.41
CA ARG A 69 -8.09 10.24 14.46
C ARG A 69 -8.67 9.67 15.76
N ASP A 70 -9.80 8.99 15.67
CA ASP A 70 -10.54 8.55 16.86
C ASP A 70 -9.86 7.34 17.54
N GLN A 71 -9.25 6.43 16.79
CA GLN A 71 -8.55 5.24 17.33
C GLN A 71 -7.10 5.50 17.71
N HIS A 72 -6.38 6.30 16.93
CA HIS A 72 -4.92 6.45 17.08
C HIS A 72 -4.50 7.88 17.46
N GLY A 73 -5.44 8.81 17.66
CA GLY A 73 -5.13 10.22 17.90
C GLY A 73 -4.41 10.88 16.72
N TYR A 74 -4.45 10.27 15.53
CA TYR A 74 -3.71 10.76 14.38
C TYR A 74 -4.38 12.02 13.82
N LEU A 75 -3.69 13.16 13.93
CA LEU A 75 -4.16 14.47 13.45
C LEU A 75 -3.68 14.81 12.04
N GLY A 76 -2.87 13.96 11.43
CA GLY A 76 -2.39 14.20 10.08
C GLY A 76 -3.53 14.13 9.06
N ARG A 77 -3.46 14.99 8.04
CA ARG A 77 -4.45 14.99 6.97
C ARG A 77 -4.06 13.88 5.98
N PRO A 78 -4.93 12.88 5.72
CA PRO A 78 -4.65 11.90 4.69
C PRO A 78 -4.47 12.61 3.34
N MET A 79 -3.64 12.00 2.49
CA MET A 79 -3.49 12.45 1.10
C MET A 79 -4.85 12.52 0.42
N THR A 80 -5.02 13.46 -0.51
CA THR A 80 -6.25 13.53 -1.31
C THR A 80 -6.38 12.27 -2.16
N ALA A 81 -7.60 11.92 -2.58
CA ALA A 81 -7.82 10.81 -3.51
C ALA A 81 -6.98 10.93 -4.79
N TYR A 82 -6.85 12.16 -5.30
CA TYR A 82 -5.96 12.45 -6.43
C TYR A 82 -4.52 12.10 -6.11
N THR A 83 -3.96 12.61 -5.01
CA THR A 83 -2.58 12.34 -4.64
C THR A 83 -2.36 10.85 -4.42
N LEU A 84 -3.21 10.18 -3.64
CA LEU A 84 -3.05 8.77 -3.30
C LEU A 84 -3.08 7.85 -4.52
N GLY A 85 -4.04 8.06 -5.44
CA GLY A 85 -4.11 7.28 -6.69
C GLY A 85 -2.91 7.51 -7.61
N ASN A 86 -2.49 8.77 -7.80
CA ASN A 86 -1.34 9.07 -8.67
C ASN A 86 -0.02 8.60 -8.09
N TRP A 87 0.12 8.61 -6.76
CA TRP A 87 1.36 8.30 -6.09
C TRP A 87 1.75 6.85 -6.34
N LEU A 88 0.81 5.92 -6.19
CA LEU A 88 1.02 4.50 -6.50
C LEU A 88 1.53 4.30 -7.93
N ILE A 89 0.83 4.88 -8.92
CA ILE A 89 1.25 4.83 -10.34
C ILE A 89 2.65 5.43 -10.54
N GLY A 90 2.95 6.53 -9.85
CA GLY A 90 4.24 7.20 -9.90
C GLY A 90 5.40 6.30 -9.47
N PHE A 91 5.25 5.54 -8.38
CA PHE A 91 6.27 4.59 -7.94
C PHE A 91 6.45 3.41 -8.88
N LEU A 92 5.36 2.91 -9.46
CA LEU A 92 5.44 1.82 -10.43
C LEU A 92 6.15 2.26 -11.72
N ASN A 93 5.94 3.50 -12.15
CA ASN A 93 6.65 4.07 -13.29
C ASN A 93 8.10 4.45 -12.97
N GLN A 94 8.44 4.63 -11.69
CA GLN A 94 9.81 4.96 -11.23
C GLN A 94 10.26 4.03 -10.10
N PRO A 95 10.47 2.72 -10.35
CA PRO A 95 10.77 1.74 -9.30
C PRO A 95 12.04 2.06 -8.50
N HIS A 96 13.00 2.75 -9.11
CA HIS A 96 14.22 3.22 -8.44
C HIS A 96 13.94 4.23 -7.31
N LEU A 97 12.74 4.80 -7.23
CA LEU A 97 12.32 5.68 -6.15
C LEU A 97 11.59 4.95 -5.01
N LEU A 98 11.30 3.65 -5.11
CA LEU A 98 10.51 2.91 -4.11
C LEU A 98 11.01 3.11 -2.68
N PHE A 99 12.31 3.30 -2.47
CA PHE A 99 12.87 3.58 -1.15
C PHE A 99 12.27 4.82 -0.46
N LYS A 100 11.79 5.80 -1.22
CA LYS A 100 11.17 7.03 -0.70
C LYS A 100 9.80 6.80 -0.06
N ILE A 101 9.18 5.64 -0.28
CA ILE A 101 7.87 5.30 0.29
C ILE A 101 7.93 5.37 1.83
N VAL A 102 8.99 4.82 2.42
CA VAL A 102 9.23 4.82 3.87
C VAL A 102 9.45 6.24 4.38
N ASP A 103 10.22 7.07 3.67
CA ASP A 103 10.46 8.45 4.08
C ASP A 103 9.18 9.29 4.14
N ILE A 104 8.28 9.08 3.18
CA ILE A 104 7.00 9.80 3.09
C ILE A 104 6.06 9.38 4.23
N HIS A 105 6.13 8.12 4.67
CA HIS A 105 5.29 7.58 5.73
C HIS A 105 5.96 7.53 7.10
N ARG A 106 7.21 8.02 7.23
CA ARG A 106 7.98 8.06 8.49
C ARG A 106 7.21 8.64 9.69
N PRO A 107 6.33 9.65 9.54
CA PRO A 107 5.55 10.15 10.67
C PRO A 107 4.50 9.17 11.22
N LEU A 108 4.18 8.10 10.49
CA LEU A 108 3.23 7.07 10.90
C LEU A 108 3.94 5.96 11.65
N SER A 109 3.38 5.54 12.79
CA SER A 109 3.85 4.33 13.45
C SER A 109 3.45 3.10 12.64
N ARG A 110 4.24 2.04 12.78
CA ARG A 110 3.90 0.71 12.25
C ARG A 110 2.50 0.27 12.64
N GLU A 111 2.11 0.49 13.90
CA GLU A 111 0.79 0.14 14.41
C GLU A 111 -0.34 0.82 13.62
N ILE A 112 -0.19 2.12 13.32
CA ILE A 112 -1.16 2.86 12.51
C ILE A 112 -1.24 2.30 11.09
N ILE A 113 -0.10 1.95 10.48
CA ILE A 113 -0.08 1.33 9.14
C ILE A 113 -0.82 -0.02 9.17
N GLU A 114 -0.45 -0.89 10.10
CA GLU A 114 -1.02 -2.24 10.19
C GLU A 114 -2.52 -2.24 10.51
N SER A 115 -2.99 -1.32 11.35
CA SER A 115 -4.41 -1.18 11.67
C SER A 115 -5.23 -0.59 10.52
N SER A 116 -4.62 0.30 9.73
CA SER A 116 -5.30 0.99 8.61
C SER A 116 -5.37 0.13 7.35
N LEU A 117 -4.36 -0.70 7.12
CA LEU A 117 -4.22 -1.45 5.88
C LEU A 117 -5.45 -2.31 5.54
N PRO A 118 -6.08 -3.06 6.47
CA PRO A 118 -7.33 -3.77 6.20
C PRO A 118 -8.44 -2.87 5.64
N ALA A 119 -8.65 -1.70 6.25
CA ALA A 119 -9.70 -0.77 5.83
C ALA A 119 -9.39 -0.16 4.45
N ILE A 120 -8.12 0.16 4.19
CA ILE A 120 -7.68 0.66 2.86
C ILE A 120 -7.94 -0.40 1.79
N LEU A 121 -7.58 -1.67 2.06
CA LEU A 121 -7.80 -2.77 1.11
C LEU A 121 -9.29 -3.05 0.92
N GLU A 122 -10.12 -2.92 1.96
CA GLU A 122 -11.57 -3.04 1.84
C GLU A 122 -12.17 -1.93 0.96
N ILE A 123 -11.69 -0.69 1.11
CA ILE A 123 -12.08 0.44 0.25
C ILE A 123 -11.74 0.12 -1.21
N LEU A 124 -10.51 -0.33 -1.48
CA LEU A 124 -10.07 -0.71 -2.83
C LEU A 124 -10.88 -1.89 -3.40
N GLY A 125 -11.35 -2.79 -2.55
CA GLY A 125 -12.23 -3.89 -2.93
C GLY A 125 -13.60 -3.45 -3.47
N LYS A 126 -13.99 -2.19 -3.28
CA LYS A 126 -15.24 -1.60 -3.79
C LYS A 126 -15.08 -1.00 -5.18
N MET A 127 -13.89 -1.09 -5.77
CA MET A 127 -13.67 -0.59 -7.14
C MET A 127 -14.46 -1.41 -8.17
N PRO A 128 -15.09 -0.74 -9.15
CA PRO A 128 -15.86 -1.42 -10.19
C PRO A 128 -14.97 -2.20 -11.18
N ASN A 129 -13.75 -1.74 -11.41
CA ASN A 129 -12.75 -2.39 -12.27
C ASN A 129 -11.37 -2.35 -11.59
N GLY A 130 -10.53 -3.35 -11.81
CA GLY A 130 -9.14 -3.37 -11.31
C GLY A 130 -8.98 -3.53 -9.79
N ALA A 131 -10.04 -3.81 -9.04
CA ALA A 131 -10.02 -3.89 -7.57
C ALA A 131 -8.90 -4.80 -7.03
N HIS A 132 -8.77 -6.00 -7.61
CA HIS A 132 -7.74 -6.98 -7.22
C HIS A 132 -6.33 -6.42 -7.42
N GLU A 133 -6.07 -5.77 -8.55
CA GLU A 133 -4.74 -5.25 -8.85
C GLU A 133 -4.39 -4.05 -7.99
N TRP A 134 -5.35 -3.17 -7.69
CA TRP A 134 -5.17 -2.07 -6.75
C TRP A 134 -4.92 -2.55 -5.32
N GLN A 135 -5.63 -3.58 -4.86
CA GLN A 135 -5.37 -4.22 -3.57
C GLN A 135 -3.98 -4.83 -3.53
N ARG A 136 -3.59 -5.55 -4.58
CA ARG A 136 -2.27 -6.19 -4.72
C ARG A 136 -1.15 -5.17 -4.70
N ALA A 137 -1.23 -4.12 -5.52
CA ALA A 137 -0.25 -3.05 -5.59
C ALA A 137 -0.15 -2.31 -4.25
N THR A 138 -1.29 -1.98 -3.64
CA THR A 138 -1.31 -1.30 -2.33
C THR A 138 -0.70 -2.17 -1.24
N ALA A 139 -1.03 -3.47 -1.19
CA ALA A 139 -0.44 -4.39 -0.23
C ALA A 139 1.08 -4.50 -0.43
N LEU A 140 1.54 -4.63 -1.68
CA LEU A 140 2.95 -4.77 -2.00
C LEU A 140 3.77 -3.52 -1.62
N LEU A 141 3.28 -2.33 -1.96
CA LEU A 141 3.94 -1.07 -1.58
C LEU A 141 3.85 -0.76 -0.09
N SER A 142 2.91 -1.37 0.63
CA SER A 142 2.80 -1.26 2.10
C SER A 142 3.75 -2.20 2.83
N LEU A 143 4.30 -3.23 2.16
CA LEU A 143 5.17 -4.22 2.81
C LEU A 143 6.38 -3.57 3.50
N PRO A 144 7.15 -2.67 2.85
CA PRO A 144 8.27 -2.01 3.52
C PRO A 144 7.83 -1.16 4.71
N LEU A 145 6.61 -0.61 4.71
CA LEU A 145 6.07 0.18 5.82
C LEU A 145 5.74 -0.68 7.05
N CYS A 146 5.70 -2.00 6.91
CA CYS A 146 5.42 -2.96 7.97
C CYS A 146 6.68 -3.64 8.53
N ILE A 147 7.87 -3.30 8.02
CA ILE A 147 9.17 -3.77 8.52
C ILE A 147 9.45 -3.12 9.89
N GLN A 148 10.10 -3.88 10.78
CA GLN A 148 10.69 -3.34 12.00
C GLN A 148 12.15 -2.97 11.73
N ASP A 149 12.47 -1.68 11.87
CA ASP A 149 13.85 -1.18 12.03
C ASP A 149 14.06 -0.74 13.48
#